data_AF-A0A932GTR6-F1
#
_entry.id   AF-A0A932GTR6-F1
#
_cell.length_a   1.000
_cell.length_b   1.000
_cell.length_c   1.000
_cell.angle_alpha   90.00
_cell.angle_beta   90.00
_cell.angle_gamma   90.00
#
_symmetry.space_group_name_H-M   'P 1'
#
loop_
_entity.id
_entity.type
_entity.pdbx_description
1 polymer ?
#
loop_
_entity_poly.entity_id
_entity_poly.type
_entity_poly.pdbx_seq_one_letter_code
_entity_poly.pdbx_strand_id
1 'polypeptide(L)'
;MSSHPTNPDTLPPLRHSLAHLLAAAVLELWPDTKRAIGPAIENGFYYDFDFSNAGIRGTDAEKRGKITDEDLPLIEKKMRELLPSWSSFAREEVTPAKAREHFKDEPFKLELIDEFAGNGEKLSIYTSGEYSDLCAGGHVENARDINPAAFTLTKIAGAYWRGSEENPMLTRIYGLAFSTKDELEHHLKML
;
A
#
# COMPACT_ATOMS: atom_id res chain seq x y z
N MET A 1 21.68 20.99 16.33
CA MET A 1 20.84 19.78 16.48
C MET A 1 19.40 20.25 16.42
N SER A 2 18.77 20.18 15.24
CA SER A 2 17.39 20.63 15.08
C SER A 2 16.50 19.46 15.43
N SER A 3 16.05 19.39 16.69
CA SER A 3 14.99 18.49 17.11
C SER A 3 13.70 18.99 16.46
N HIS A 4 13.37 18.52 15.26
CA HIS A 4 12.00 18.59 14.80
C HIS A 4 11.18 17.70 15.74
N PRO A 5 10.21 18.25 16.50
CA PRO A 5 9.35 17.42 17.30
C PRO A 5 8.62 16.47 16.35
N THR A 6 8.85 15.18 16.53
CA THR A 6 8.04 14.13 15.91
C THR A 6 6.61 14.38 16.37
N ASN A 7 5.72 14.78 15.46
CA ASN A 7 4.31 14.84 15.79
C ASN A 7 3.77 13.40 15.66
N PRO A 8 3.48 12.68 16.76
CA PRO A 8 3.03 11.29 16.68
C PRO A 8 1.74 11.14 15.86
N ASP A 9 0.93 12.20 15.75
CA ASP A 9 -0.31 12.21 14.99
C ASP A 9 -0.09 12.16 13.46
N THR A 10 1.11 12.48 12.96
CA THR A 10 1.40 12.49 11.51
C THR A 10 1.90 11.15 10.97
N LEU A 11 2.28 10.21 11.85
CA LEU A 11 2.83 8.92 11.44
C LEU A 11 1.78 7.95 10.85
N PRO A 12 0.58 7.77 11.44
CA PRO A 12 -0.44 6.90 10.84
C PRO A 12 -0.84 7.35 9.43
N PRO A 13 -1.10 8.66 9.17
CA PRO A 13 -1.40 9.11 7.81
C PRO A 13 -0.25 8.93 6.81
N LEU A 14 0.99 9.18 7.23
CA LEU A 14 2.19 8.92 6.42
C LEU A 14 2.28 7.45 6.01
N ARG A 15 2.14 6.54 6.98
CA ARG A 15 2.24 5.10 6.77
C ARG A 15 1.14 4.58 5.87
N HIS A 16 -0.09 5.05 6.04
CA HIS A 16 -1.20 4.65 5.18
C HIS A 16 -1.01 5.17 3.74
N SER A 17 -0.52 6.40 3.59
CA SER A 17 -0.14 6.96 2.29
C SER A 17 0.95 6.15 1.58
N LEU A 18 1.93 5.65 2.33
CA LEU A 18 2.98 4.77 1.80
C LEU A 18 2.48 3.37 1.44
N ALA A 19 1.45 2.86 2.13
CA ALA A 19 0.77 1.62 1.71
C ALA A 19 0.14 1.78 0.32
N HIS A 20 -0.52 2.91 0.05
CA HIS A 20 -1.05 3.22 -1.28
C HIS A 20 0.07 3.32 -2.32
N LEU A 21 1.18 3.99 -1.99
CA LEU A 21 2.33 4.09 -2.88
C LEU A 21 2.95 2.73 -3.20
N LEU A 22 3.02 1.83 -2.21
CA LEU A 22 3.45 0.44 -2.41
C LEU A 22 2.52 -0.29 -3.39
N ALA A 23 1.21 -0.21 -3.19
CA ALA A 23 0.27 -0.84 -4.11
C ALA A 23 0.32 -0.25 -5.53
N ALA A 24 0.52 1.07 -5.67
CA ALA A 24 0.74 1.70 -6.96
C ALA A 24 1.99 1.17 -7.65
N ALA A 25 3.11 1.06 -6.91
CA ALA A 25 4.36 0.54 -7.43
C ALA A 25 4.25 -0.93 -7.87
N VAL A 26 3.52 -1.76 -7.10
CA VAL A 26 3.27 -3.16 -7.46
C VAL A 26 2.44 -3.26 -8.73
N LEU A 27 1.40 -2.44 -8.90
CA LEU A 27 0.59 -2.45 -10.13
C LEU A 27 1.35 -1.94 -11.36
N GLU A 28 2.25 -0.97 -11.21
CA GLU A 28 3.11 -0.51 -12.31
C GLU A 28 4.09 -1.59 -12.77
N LEU A 29 4.56 -2.44 -11.86
CA LEU A 29 5.44 -3.57 -12.18
C LEU A 29 4.64 -4.76 -12.73
N TRP A 30 3.48 -5.04 -12.13
CA TRP A 30 2.64 -6.21 -12.41
C TRP A 30 1.15 -5.82 -12.41
N PRO A 31 0.62 -5.31 -13.54
CA PRO A 31 -0.71 -4.72 -13.63
C PRO A 31 -1.89 -5.65 -13.30
N ASP A 32 -1.71 -6.95 -13.51
CA ASP A 32 -2.76 -7.95 -13.28
C ASP A 32 -2.84 -8.43 -11.80
N THR A 33 -1.99 -7.89 -10.92
CA THR A 33 -2.00 -8.16 -9.47
C THR A 33 -3.30 -7.69 -8.84
N LYS A 34 -3.91 -8.52 -7.97
CA LYS A 34 -5.11 -8.11 -7.22
C LYS A 34 -4.72 -7.61 -5.84
N ARG A 35 -5.38 -6.53 -5.40
CA ARG A 35 -5.06 -5.81 -4.17
C ARG A 35 -6.13 -6.08 -3.11
N ALA A 36 -5.72 -6.50 -1.93
CA ALA A 36 -6.62 -6.72 -0.81
C ALA A 36 -6.64 -5.52 0.15
N ILE A 37 -5.83 -5.56 1.22
CA ILE A 37 -5.82 -4.56 2.28
C ILE A 37 -4.41 -4.02 2.54
N GLY A 38 -4.31 -2.74 2.89
CA GLY A 38 -3.04 -2.09 3.19
C GLY A 38 -3.12 -1.05 4.31
N PRO A 39 -3.21 -1.49 5.58
CA PRO A 39 -3.30 -0.58 6.71
C PRO A 39 -1.93 -0.03 7.13
N ALA A 40 -1.96 1.11 7.82
CA ALA A 40 -0.86 1.52 8.68
C ALA A 40 -0.77 0.59 9.91
N ILE A 41 0.45 0.35 10.38
CA ILE A 41 0.76 -0.39 11.61
C ILE A 41 1.74 0.42 12.49
N GLU A 42 2.02 -0.06 13.70
CA GLU A 42 2.75 0.66 14.75
C GLU A 42 4.07 1.31 14.30
N ASN A 43 4.86 0.64 13.45
CA ASN A 43 6.16 1.14 12.98
C ASN A 43 6.23 1.32 11.45
N GLY A 44 5.12 1.17 10.75
CA GLY A 44 5.15 1.07 9.30
C GLY A 44 3.80 0.79 8.67
N PHE A 45 3.81 -0.01 7.62
CA PHE A 45 2.63 -0.38 6.86
C PHE A 45 2.84 -1.76 6.25
N TYR A 46 1.76 -2.35 5.75
CA TYR A 46 1.87 -3.46 4.82
C TYR A 46 0.82 -3.32 3.72
N TYR A 47 0.93 -4.15 2.69
CA TYR A 47 -0.15 -4.36 1.74
C TYR A 47 -0.18 -5.83 1.31
N ASP A 48 -1.40 -6.39 1.22
CA ASP A 48 -1.66 -7.77 0.80
C ASP A 48 -2.03 -7.83 -0.68
N PHE A 49 -1.35 -8.70 -1.42
CA PHE A 49 -1.50 -8.87 -2.86
C PHE A 49 -1.77 -10.32 -3.23
N ASP A 50 -2.58 -10.54 -4.26
CA ASP A 50 -2.65 -11.80 -4.97
C ASP A 50 -1.91 -11.68 -6.31
N PHE A 51 -0.81 -12.41 -6.43
CA PHE A 51 0.01 -12.48 -7.62
C PHE A 51 -0.33 -13.66 -8.55
N SER A 52 -1.32 -14.50 -8.19
CA SER A 52 -1.60 -15.78 -8.87
C SER A 52 -1.83 -15.62 -10.38
N ASN A 53 -2.39 -14.49 -10.80
CA ASN A 53 -2.64 -14.17 -12.22
C ASN A 53 -1.87 -12.92 -12.69
N ALA A 54 -0.92 -12.42 -11.90
CA ALA A 54 -0.25 -11.15 -12.16
C ALA A 54 0.73 -11.19 -13.34
N GLY A 55 1.05 -12.38 -13.86
CA GLY A 55 1.97 -12.55 -14.97
C GLY A 55 3.34 -11.93 -14.68
N ILE A 56 3.97 -12.31 -13.56
CA ILE A 56 5.28 -11.81 -13.14
C ILE A 56 6.29 -11.98 -14.29
N ARG A 57 6.69 -10.86 -14.90
CA ARG A 57 7.52 -10.80 -16.12
C ARG A 57 8.51 -9.63 -16.03
N GLY A 58 9.60 -9.73 -16.77
CA GLY A 58 10.56 -8.63 -16.96
C GLY A 58 11.43 -8.35 -15.73
N THR A 59 11.47 -9.27 -14.76
CA THR A 59 12.20 -9.14 -13.49
C THR A 59 12.82 -10.48 -13.10
N ASP A 60 13.73 -10.51 -12.13
CA ASP A 60 14.26 -11.79 -11.63
C ASP A 60 13.19 -12.65 -10.94
N ALA A 61 12.10 -12.04 -10.47
CA ALA A 61 10.94 -12.76 -9.95
C ALA A 61 10.29 -13.68 -11.00
N GLU A 62 10.39 -13.34 -12.30
CA GLU A 62 9.88 -14.19 -13.40
C GLU A 62 10.58 -15.56 -13.38
N LYS A 63 11.90 -15.58 -13.16
CA LYS A 63 12.68 -16.84 -13.09
C LYS A 63 12.28 -17.69 -11.88
N ARG A 64 11.84 -17.05 -10.80
CA ARG A 64 11.39 -17.73 -9.57
C ARG A 64 9.90 -18.12 -9.62
N GLY A 65 9.12 -17.54 -10.54
CA GLY A 65 7.67 -17.69 -10.63
C GLY A 65 6.90 -17.08 -9.44
N LYS A 66 7.59 -16.32 -8.58
CA LYS A 66 7.03 -15.71 -7.36
C LYS A 66 7.87 -14.50 -6.93
N ILE A 67 7.23 -13.57 -6.23
CA ILE A 67 7.91 -12.45 -5.57
C ILE A 67 8.59 -12.97 -4.28
N THR A 68 9.83 -12.54 -4.04
CA THR A 68 10.57 -12.82 -2.80
C THR A 68 11.20 -11.55 -2.23
N ASP A 69 11.85 -11.64 -1.07
CA ASP A 69 12.55 -10.49 -0.45
C ASP A 69 13.62 -9.88 -1.39
N GLU A 70 14.15 -10.66 -2.34
CA GLU A 70 15.10 -10.20 -3.37
C GLU A 70 14.49 -9.16 -4.33
N ASP A 71 13.16 -9.08 -4.43
CA ASP A 71 12.44 -8.14 -5.28
C ASP A 71 12.10 -6.83 -4.57
N LEU A 72 12.23 -6.76 -3.25
CA LEU A 72 11.91 -5.56 -2.47
C LEU A 72 12.69 -4.31 -2.95
N PRO A 73 14.00 -4.37 -3.28
CA PRO A 73 14.72 -3.22 -3.81
C PRO A 73 14.13 -2.69 -5.12
N LEU A 74 13.59 -3.56 -5.98
CA LEU A 74 12.94 -3.17 -7.24
C LEU A 74 11.62 -2.43 -6.96
N ILE A 75 10.78 -2.99 -6.08
CA ILE A 75 9.49 -2.39 -5.71
C ILE A 75 9.72 -1.04 -5.02
N GLU A 76 10.66 -0.97 -4.08
CA GLU A 76 11.01 0.25 -3.35
C GLU A 76 11.57 1.33 -4.29
N LYS A 77 12.39 0.95 -5.28
CA LYS A 77 12.83 1.87 -6.33
C LYS A 77 11.63 2.42 -7.10
N LYS A 78 10.69 1.57 -7.52
CA LYS A 78 9.47 2.00 -8.22
C LYS A 78 8.62 2.95 -7.36
N MET A 79 8.47 2.69 -6.06
CA MET A 79 7.80 3.61 -5.13
C MET A 79 8.43 5.01 -5.16
N ARG A 80 9.77 5.08 -5.12
CA ARG A 80 10.48 6.38 -5.19
C ARG A 80 10.41 7.04 -6.55
N GLU A 81 10.30 6.28 -7.64
CA GLU A 81 10.06 6.81 -8.99
C GLU A 81 8.67 7.44 -9.13
N LEU A 82 7.65 6.83 -8.50
CA LEU A 82 6.26 7.31 -8.56
C LEU A 82 6.00 8.52 -7.66
N LEU A 83 6.59 8.55 -6.47
CA LEU A 83 6.30 9.56 -5.46
C LEU A 83 6.35 11.02 -5.96
N PRO A 84 7.33 11.45 -6.77
CA PRO A 84 7.37 12.82 -7.31
C PRO A 84 6.18 13.22 -8.18
N SER A 85 5.47 12.26 -8.78
CA SER A 85 4.26 12.50 -9.57
C SER A 85 3.03 12.75 -8.70
N TRP A 86 3.08 12.41 -7.40
CA TRP A 86 1.97 12.58 -6.48
C TRP A 86 2.00 13.98 -5.87
N SER A 87 0.84 14.64 -5.86
CA SER A 87 0.67 15.97 -5.26
C SER A 87 -0.28 15.97 -4.08
N SER A 88 -1.33 15.16 -4.14
CA SER A 88 -2.38 15.09 -3.11
C SER A 88 -3.07 13.73 -3.17
N PHE A 89 -3.92 13.48 -2.17
CA PHE A 89 -4.81 12.33 -2.10
C PHE A 89 -6.25 12.83 -2.32
N ALA A 90 -6.71 12.80 -3.57
CA ALA A 90 -8.03 13.30 -3.95
C ALA A 90 -9.12 12.31 -3.51
N ARG A 91 -9.99 12.75 -2.60
CA ARG A 91 -11.12 11.96 -2.08
C ARG A 91 -12.36 12.16 -2.94
N GLU A 92 -13.00 11.07 -3.31
CA GLU A 92 -14.34 11.05 -3.89
C GLU A 92 -15.27 10.15 -3.07
N GLU A 93 -16.39 10.69 -2.55
CA GLU A 93 -17.47 9.85 -2.01
C GLU A 93 -18.24 9.21 -3.18
N VAL A 94 -18.44 7.90 -3.13
CA VAL A 94 -19.05 7.14 -4.23
C VAL A 94 -20.22 6.28 -3.75
N THR A 95 -21.15 5.99 -4.65
CA THR A 95 -22.19 4.99 -4.38
C THR A 95 -21.61 3.57 -4.49
N PRO A 96 -22.23 2.56 -3.85
CA PRO A 96 -21.82 1.17 -4.04
C PRO A 96 -21.80 0.73 -5.50
N ALA A 97 -22.77 1.17 -6.31
CA ALA A 97 -22.81 0.87 -7.73
C ALA A 97 -21.59 1.44 -8.49
N LYS A 98 -21.24 2.70 -8.22
CA LYS A 98 -20.06 3.34 -8.83
C LYS A 98 -18.76 2.66 -8.38
N ALA A 99 -18.64 2.34 -7.09
CA ALA A 99 -17.48 1.64 -6.56
C ALA A 99 -17.30 0.26 -7.21
N ARG A 100 -18.38 -0.52 -7.36
CA ARG A 100 -18.33 -1.84 -8.01
C ARG A 100 -17.89 -1.75 -9.47
N GLU A 101 -18.36 -0.76 -10.22
CA GLU A 101 -17.91 -0.56 -11.60
C GLU A 101 -16.42 -0.21 -11.66
N HIS A 102 -15.96 0.68 -10.76
CA HIS A 102 -14.55 1.10 -10.69
C HIS A 102 -13.61 -0.05 -10.33
N PHE A 103 -14.04 -0.95 -9.44
CA PHE A 103 -13.25 -2.08 -8.93
C PHE A 103 -13.73 -3.44 -9.46
N LYS A 104 -14.38 -3.50 -10.62
CA LYS A 104 -15.00 -4.73 -11.15
C LYS A 104 -14.02 -5.88 -11.36
N ASP A 105 -12.75 -5.57 -11.59
CA ASP A 105 -11.68 -6.54 -11.79
C ASP A 105 -10.87 -6.82 -10.51
N GLU A 106 -11.31 -6.29 -9.35
CA GLU A 106 -10.64 -6.39 -8.05
C GLU A 106 -11.51 -7.15 -7.04
N PRO A 107 -11.44 -8.50 -7.00
CA PRO A 107 -12.39 -9.32 -6.24
C PRO A 107 -12.42 -8.99 -4.75
N PHE A 108 -11.26 -8.76 -4.12
CA PHE A 108 -11.19 -8.37 -2.70
C PHE A 108 -11.83 -7.02 -2.43
N LYS A 109 -11.76 -6.08 -3.38
CA LYS A 109 -12.38 -4.76 -3.25
C LYS A 109 -13.90 -4.86 -3.41
N LEU A 110 -14.39 -5.72 -4.29
CA LEU A 110 -15.83 -5.98 -4.43
C LEU A 110 -16.43 -6.54 -3.12
N GLU A 111 -15.75 -7.49 -2.48
CA GLU A 111 -16.17 -8.01 -1.18
C GLU A 111 -16.21 -6.91 -0.10
N LEU A 112 -15.18 -6.05 -0.04
CA LEU A 112 -15.14 -4.92 0.90
C LEU A 112 -16.25 -3.91 0.64
N ILE A 113 -16.55 -3.61 -0.64
CA ILE A 113 -17.66 -2.71 -1.01
C ILE A 113 -18.99 -3.28 -0.53
N ASP A 114 -19.23 -4.58 -0.73
CA ASP A 114 -20.47 -5.23 -0.31
C ASP A 114 -20.63 -5.22 1.22
N GLU A 115 -19.55 -5.49 1.95
CA GLU A 115 -19.54 -5.43 3.42
C GLU A 115 -19.84 -4.02 3.93
N PHE A 116 -19.04 -3.02 3.52
CA PHE A 116 -19.20 -1.65 3.98
C PHE A 116 -20.57 -1.08 3.61
N ALA A 117 -21.04 -1.34 2.39
CA ALA A 117 -22.38 -0.92 1.97
C ALA A 117 -23.48 -1.62 2.79
N GLY A 118 -23.33 -2.91 3.09
CA GLY A 118 -24.25 -3.67 3.93
C GLY A 118 -24.33 -3.16 5.38
N ASN A 119 -23.21 -2.63 5.89
CA ASN A 119 -23.12 -2.00 7.20
C ASN A 119 -23.62 -0.54 7.22
N GLY A 120 -23.99 0.03 6.06
CA GLY A 120 -24.41 1.43 5.93
C GLY A 120 -23.24 2.42 6.00
N GLU A 121 -22.01 1.96 5.80
CA GLU A 121 -20.82 2.81 5.79
C GLU A 121 -20.73 3.61 4.48
N LYS A 122 -20.13 4.80 4.56
CA LYS A 122 -19.84 5.59 3.36
C LYS A 122 -18.62 5.02 2.64
N LEU A 123 -18.73 4.90 1.32
CA LEU A 123 -17.62 4.49 0.47
C LEU A 123 -16.91 5.72 -0.08
N SER A 124 -15.58 5.69 -0.08
CA SER A 124 -14.76 6.67 -0.77
C SER A 124 -13.61 6.03 -1.54
N ILE A 125 -13.27 6.68 -2.64
CA ILE A 125 -12.09 6.37 -3.46
C ILE A 125 -11.07 7.49 -3.24
N TYR A 126 -9.83 7.11 -2.98
CA TYR A 126 -8.70 8.04 -2.92
C TYR A 126 -7.82 7.85 -4.14
N THR A 127 -7.52 8.95 -4.84
CA THR A 127 -6.70 8.95 -6.05
C THR A 127 -5.44 9.81 -5.85
N SER A 128 -4.28 9.25 -6.21
CA SER A 128 -2.98 9.91 -6.18
C SER A 128 -2.17 9.53 -7.42
N GLY A 129 -1.79 10.52 -8.22
CA GLY A 129 -1.29 10.24 -9.58
C GLY A 129 -2.33 9.45 -10.37
N GLU A 130 -1.91 8.37 -11.01
CA GLU A 130 -2.79 7.45 -11.76
C GLU A 130 -3.37 6.32 -10.89
N TYR A 131 -2.98 6.24 -9.61
CA TYR A 131 -3.43 5.19 -8.71
C TYR A 131 -4.70 5.58 -7.96
N SER A 132 -5.65 4.66 -7.88
CA SER A 132 -6.85 4.81 -7.05
C SER A 132 -7.14 3.57 -6.22
N ASP A 133 -7.68 3.77 -5.01
CA ASP A 133 -8.04 2.70 -4.09
C ASP A 133 -9.29 3.02 -3.25
N LEU A 134 -10.02 1.96 -2.87
CA LEU A 134 -11.13 2.03 -1.93
C LEU A 134 -10.54 2.22 -0.53
N CYS A 135 -10.83 3.35 0.09
CA CYS A 135 -10.21 3.73 1.35
C CYS A 135 -11.09 4.69 2.16
N ALA A 136 -11.09 4.53 3.48
CA ALA A 136 -11.82 5.38 4.43
C ALA A 136 -11.09 6.71 4.73
N GLY A 137 -9.82 6.83 4.37
CA GLY A 137 -9.00 8.03 4.54
C GLY A 137 -7.90 7.89 5.59
N GLY A 138 -7.45 9.02 6.11
CA GLY A 138 -6.25 9.08 6.95
C GLY A 138 -4.99 9.09 6.10
N HIS A 139 -4.92 10.00 5.12
CA HIS A 139 -3.72 10.24 4.31
C HIS A 139 -3.06 11.56 4.72
N VAL A 140 -1.79 11.72 4.33
CA VAL A 140 -1.13 13.04 4.40
C VAL A 140 -1.86 14.03 3.49
N GLU A 141 -1.88 15.30 3.87
CA GLU A 141 -2.52 16.34 3.07
C GLU A 141 -1.79 16.55 1.73
N ASN A 142 -0.46 16.52 1.76
CA ASN A 142 0.40 16.76 0.61
C ASN A 142 1.39 15.60 0.46
N ALA A 143 1.30 14.88 -0.66
CA ALA A 143 2.18 13.75 -0.94
C ALA A 143 3.65 14.18 -1.08
N ARG A 144 3.92 15.45 -1.40
CA ARG A 144 5.28 16.00 -1.52
C ARG A 144 6.02 16.10 -0.19
N ASP A 145 5.29 16.03 0.92
CA ASP A 145 5.88 16.10 2.26
C ASP A 145 6.41 14.72 2.70
N ILE A 146 6.11 13.65 1.95
CA ILE A 146 6.66 12.32 2.18
C ILE A 146 8.15 12.34 1.87
N ASN A 147 8.99 12.10 2.88
CA ASN A 147 10.43 11.99 2.71
C ASN A 147 10.80 10.62 2.10
N PRO A 148 11.35 10.56 0.87
CA PRO A 148 11.68 9.28 0.21
C PRO A 148 12.81 8.50 0.89
N ALA A 149 13.55 9.13 1.80
CA ALA A 149 14.60 8.48 2.59
C ALA A 149 14.11 7.98 3.96
N ALA A 150 12.85 8.25 4.34
CA ALA A 150 12.30 7.91 5.65
C ALA A 150 11.37 6.66 5.61
N PHE A 151 11.43 5.88 4.52
CA PHE A 151 10.75 4.58 4.44
C PHE A 151 11.64 3.52 3.78
N THR A 152 11.38 2.26 4.12
CA THR A 152 11.97 1.09 3.46
C THR A 152 11.04 -0.12 3.53
N LEU A 153 11.08 -1.00 2.53
CA LEU A 153 10.45 -2.32 2.56
C LEU A 153 11.35 -3.32 3.28
N THR A 154 10.78 -4.17 4.14
CA THR A 154 11.55 -4.98 5.07
C THR A 154 11.44 -6.48 4.85
N LYS A 155 10.25 -6.99 4.54
CA LYS A 155 10.03 -8.43 4.38
C LYS A 155 8.73 -8.73 3.64
N ILE A 156 8.68 -9.93 3.08
CA ILE A 156 7.47 -10.56 2.55
C ILE A 156 7.01 -11.67 3.51
N ALA A 157 5.69 -11.80 3.68
CA ALA A 157 5.06 -12.90 4.41
C ALA A 157 3.83 -13.43 3.67
N GLY A 158 3.39 -14.64 4.01
CA GLY A 158 2.06 -15.12 3.63
C GLY A 158 1.00 -14.58 4.59
N ALA A 159 -0.18 -14.24 4.06
CA ALA A 159 -1.35 -13.90 4.86
C ALA A 159 -2.59 -14.50 4.20
N TYR A 160 -3.44 -15.17 4.96
CA TYR A 160 -4.71 -15.64 4.42
C TYR A 160 -5.75 -14.53 4.42
N TRP A 161 -6.53 -14.43 3.34
CA TRP A 161 -7.62 -13.46 3.27
C TRP A 161 -8.60 -13.66 4.45
N ARG A 162 -8.98 -12.58 5.12
CA ARG A 162 -9.77 -12.58 6.38
C ARG A 162 -9.19 -13.45 7.51
N GLY A 163 -7.90 -13.80 7.45
CA GLY A 163 -7.23 -14.60 8.48
C GLY A 163 -7.69 -16.06 8.56
N SER A 164 -8.37 -16.58 7.53
CA SER A 164 -8.85 -17.97 7.49
C SER A 164 -8.09 -18.77 6.43
N GLU A 165 -7.53 -19.92 6.80
CA GLU A 165 -6.79 -20.81 5.90
C GLU A 165 -7.64 -21.41 4.75
N GLU A 166 -8.97 -21.35 4.88
CA GLU A 166 -9.92 -21.75 3.84
C GLU A 166 -9.96 -20.73 2.68
N ASN A 167 -9.44 -19.52 2.88
CA ASN A 167 -9.43 -18.45 1.89
C ASN A 167 -8.09 -18.38 1.13
N PRO A 168 -8.02 -17.65 0.00
CA PRO A 168 -6.79 -17.50 -0.76
C PRO A 168 -5.61 -16.99 0.10
N MET A 169 -4.45 -17.60 -0.12
CA MET A 169 -3.18 -17.13 0.45
C MET A 169 -2.68 -15.93 -0.35
N LEU A 170 -2.47 -14.82 0.34
CA LEU A 170 -1.96 -13.56 -0.20
C LEU A 170 -0.48 -13.39 0.16
N THR A 171 0.20 -12.57 -0.64
CA THR A 171 1.56 -12.09 -0.41
C THR A 171 1.50 -10.74 0.28
N ARG A 172 1.91 -10.69 1.54
CA ARG A 172 2.01 -9.47 2.34
C ARG A 172 3.40 -8.87 2.21
N ILE A 173 3.48 -7.61 1.79
CA ILE A 173 4.73 -6.86 1.74
C ILE A 173 4.73 -5.84 2.88
N TYR A 174 5.72 -5.91 3.76
CA TYR A 174 5.89 -4.98 4.87
C TYR A 174 6.85 -3.84 4.53
N GLY A 175 6.53 -2.65 5.04
CA GLY A 175 7.43 -1.50 5.04
C GLY A 175 7.46 -0.81 6.40
N LEU A 176 8.57 -0.14 6.67
CA LEU A 176 8.75 0.76 7.81
C LEU A 176 8.68 2.20 7.31
N ALA A 177 8.14 3.09 8.14
CA ALA A 177 8.12 4.52 7.84
C ALA A 177 8.12 5.38 9.09
N PHE A 178 8.94 6.42 9.03
CA PHE A 178 9.21 7.39 10.09
C PHE A 178 9.18 8.82 9.56
N SER A 179 9.20 9.80 10.45
CA SER A 179 9.16 11.22 10.03
C SER A 179 10.49 11.63 9.38
N THR A 180 11.58 11.00 9.81
CA THR A 180 12.94 11.32 9.37
C THR A 180 13.73 10.07 8.99
N LYS A 181 14.75 10.26 8.16
CA LYS A 181 15.73 9.22 7.82
C LYS A 181 16.45 8.70 9.06
N ASP A 182 16.83 9.60 9.97
CA ASP A 182 17.58 9.26 11.19
C ASP A 182 16.75 8.37 12.13
N GLU A 183 15.45 8.62 12.26
CA GLU A 183 14.52 7.75 13.00
C GLU A 183 14.44 6.35 12.39
N LEU A 184 14.33 6.26 11.07
CA LEU A 184 14.32 4.98 10.36
C LEU A 184 15.63 4.22 10.60
N GLU A 185 16.77 4.89 10.42
CA GLU A 185 18.09 4.28 10.65
C GLU A 185 18.28 3.85 12.11
N HIS A 186 17.74 4.61 13.07
CA HIS A 186 17.77 4.23 14.47
C HIS A 186 16.93 2.98 14.73
N HIS A 187 15.70 2.92 14.20
CA HIS A 187 14.85 1.75 14.36
C HIS A 187 15.45 0.50 13.72
N LEU A 188 16.04 0.62 12.52
CA LEU A 188 16.70 -0.49 11.83
C LEU A 188 17.90 -1.05 12.62
N LYS A 189 18.60 -0.25 13.42
CA LYS A 189 19.70 -0.71 14.28
C LYS A 189 19.24 -1.50 15.52
N MET A 190 17.95 -1.42 15.85
CA MET A 190 17.35 -2.08 17.02
C MET A 190 16.69 -3.43 16.67
N LEU A 191 16.55 -3.75 15.37
CA LEU A 191 16.02 -5.01 14.84
C LEU A 191 17.13 -6.07 14.73
#